data_AF-A0A4Y7U4L6-F1
#
_entry.id   AF-A0A4Y7U4L6-F1
#
_cell.length_a   1.000
_cell.length_b   1.000
_cell.length_c   1.000
_cell.angle_alpha   90.00
_cell.angle_beta   90.00
_cell.angle_gamma   90.00
#
_symmetry.space_group_name_H-M   'P 1'
#
loop_
_entity.id
_entity.type
_entity.pdbx_description
1 polymer ?
#
loop_
_entity_poly.entity_id
_entity_poly.type
_entity_poly.pdbx_seq_one_letter_code
_entity_poly.pdbx_strand_id
1 'polypeptide(L)'
;RQLIAIEFTDKKEIFTGFLIDYSDDWILLRNNPVDYILDGFVILKNKNIEAVHRDQDLAFTEKVIRMKGLKTNAEDIIPIRDLASIVNFITDKYGIFQISKKSAKSAYLGKLLELTDEELTIDF
;
A
#
# COMPACT_ATOMS: atom_id res chain seq x y z
N ARG A 1 -2.49 -14.11 -8.18
CA ARG A 1 -2.28 -13.17 -7.06
C ARG A 1 -2.99 -13.72 -5.84
N GLN A 2 -2.28 -13.90 -4.74
CA GLN A 2 -2.81 -14.49 -3.51
C GLN A 2 -3.11 -13.41 -2.47
N LEU A 3 -4.15 -13.62 -1.68
CA LEU A 3 -4.41 -12.81 -0.48
C LEU A 3 -3.39 -13.17 0.62
N ILE A 4 -2.67 -12.19 1.15
CA ILE A 4 -1.68 -12.38 2.20
C ILE A 4 -1.93 -11.42 3.35
N ALA A 5 -1.39 -11.75 4.51
CA ALA A 5 -1.28 -10.86 5.66
C ALA A 5 0.19 -10.54 5.93
N ILE A 6 0.44 -9.29 6.32
CA ILE A 6 1.77 -8.76 6.63
C ILE A 6 1.73 -8.10 8.00
N GLU A 7 2.59 -8.59 8.88
CA GLU A 7 2.80 -8.08 10.22
C GLU A 7 4.09 -7.25 10.27
N PHE A 8 4.09 -6.23 11.12
CA PHE A 8 5.23 -5.34 11.30
C PHE A 8 5.62 -5.29 12.77
N THR A 9 6.92 -5.32 13.05
CA THR A 9 7.43 -5.25 14.42
C THR A 9 7.10 -3.92 15.12
N ASP A 10 6.83 -2.86 14.34
CA ASP A 10 6.60 -1.49 14.81
C ASP A 10 5.15 -1.00 14.68
N LYS A 11 4.23 -1.86 14.24
CA LYS A 11 2.80 -1.55 14.12
C LYS A 11 1.97 -2.66 14.73
N LYS A 12 0.85 -2.30 15.35
CA LYS A 12 -0.15 -3.28 15.84
C LYS A 12 -1.11 -3.75 14.75
N GLU A 13 -1.20 -3.00 13.66
CA GLU A 13 -2.09 -3.27 12.53
C GLU A 13 -1.48 -4.36 11.64
N ILE A 14 -2.30 -5.31 11.22
CA ILE A 14 -1.96 -6.33 10.22
C ILE A 14 -2.50 -5.85 8.89
N PHE A 15 -1.63 -5.75 7.88
CA PHE A 15 -2.04 -5.37 6.54
C PHE A 15 -2.42 -6.62 5.76
N THR A 16 -3.64 -6.65 5.21
CA THR A 16 -4.05 -7.75 4.35
C THR A 16 -4.44 -7.27 2.97
N GLY A 17 -4.17 -8.08 1.95
CA GLY A 17 -4.45 -7.71 0.58
C GLY A 17 -3.91 -8.70 -0.44
N PHE A 18 -4.33 -8.56 -1.69
CA PHE A 18 -3.77 -9.37 -2.77
C PHE A 18 -2.39 -8.84 -3.11
N LEU A 19 -1.38 -9.72 -3.07
CA LEU A 19 -0.03 -9.37 -3.52
C LEU A 19 -0.04 -9.07 -5.02
N ILE A 20 0.22 -7.80 -5.37
CA ILE A 20 0.22 -7.31 -6.75
C ILE A 20 1.62 -7.38 -7.34
N ASP A 21 2.60 -6.86 -6.60
CA ASP A 21 4.00 -6.74 -6.97
C ASP A 21 4.88 -6.55 -5.72
N TYR A 22 6.18 -6.82 -5.82
CA TYR A 22 7.15 -6.60 -4.75
C TYR A 22 8.57 -6.37 -5.29
N SER A 23 9.38 -5.67 -4.49
CA SER A 23 10.83 -5.50 -4.66
C SER A 23 11.53 -5.80 -3.32
N ASP A 24 12.85 -5.67 -3.29
CA ASP A 24 13.63 -5.88 -2.06
C ASP A 24 13.18 -4.93 -0.93
N ASP A 25 12.72 -3.72 -1.29
CA ASP A 25 12.35 -2.67 -0.35
C ASP A 25 10.84 -2.43 -0.20
N TRP A 26 10.01 -2.84 -1.16
CA TRP A 26 8.61 -2.46 -1.21
C TRP A 26 7.66 -3.60 -1.57
N ILE A 27 6.44 -3.56 -1.04
CA ILE A 27 5.34 -4.47 -1.40
C ILE A 27 4.13 -3.65 -1.83
N LEU A 28 3.51 -4.01 -2.96
CA LEU A 28 2.24 -3.46 -3.41
C LEU A 28 1.11 -4.46 -3.17
N LEU A 29 0.12 -4.03 -2.39
CA LEU A 29 -1.11 -4.78 -2.14
C LEU A 29 -2.31 -4.10 -2.80
N ARG A 30 -3.20 -4.91 -3.37
CA ARG A 30 -4.61 -4.53 -3.51
C ARG A 30 -5.26 -4.78 -2.16
N ASN A 31 -5.49 -3.71 -1.43
CA ASN A 31 -5.76 -3.75 0.00
C ASN A 31 -7.14 -4.34 0.32
N ASN A 32 -7.20 -5.13 1.38
CA ASN A 32 -8.39 -5.78 1.91
C ASN A 32 -8.51 -5.42 3.41
N PRO A 33 -8.93 -4.20 3.75
CA PRO A 33 -8.86 -3.72 5.14
C PRO A 33 -9.85 -4.41 6.07
N VAL A 34 -10.95 -4.93 5.52
CA VAL A 34 -12.00 -5.65 6.24
C VAL A 34 -12.56 -6.77 5.35
N ASP A 35 -13.32 -7.68 5.96
CA ASP A 35 -13.84 -8.88 5.31
C ASP A 35 -14.45 -8.64 3.93
N TYR A 36 -13.88 -9.29 2.92
CA TYR A 36 -14.39 -9.36 1.54
C TYR A 36 -14.54 -8.01 0.82
N ILE A 37 -13.92 -6.93 1.31
CA ILE A 37 -13.94 -5.59 0.70
C ILE A 37 -12.54 -5.23 0.20
N LEU A 38 -12.42 -4.93 -1.10
CA LEU A 38 -11.18 -4.39 -1.67
C LEU A 38 -11.25 -2.88 -1.73
N ASP A 39 -10.32 -2.20 -1.08
CA ASP A 39 -10.27 -0.74 -1.03
C ASP A 39 -8.88 -0.21 -1.37
N GLY A 40 -8.79 0.48 -2.50
CA GLY A 40 -7.55 1.10 -2.95
C GLY A 40 -6.36 0.15 -3.10
N PHE A 41 -5.17 0.74 -3.13
CA PHE A 41 -3.89 0.05 -3.13
C PHE A 41 -3.07 0.57 -1.97
N VAL A 42 -2.25 -0.31 -1.38
CA VAL A 42 -1.33 0.06 -0.29
C VAL A 42 0.07 -0.36 -0.70
N ILE A 43 1.02 0.55 -0.55
CA ILE A 43 2.44 0.31 -0.74
C ILE A 43 3.10 0.30 0.64
N LEU A 44 3.82 -0.77 0.94
CA LEU A 44 4.45 -1.00 2.23
C LEU A 44 5.96 -1.07 2.06
N LYS A 45 6.73 -0.47 2.98
CA LYS A 45 8.20 -0.59 3.02
C LYS A 45 8.61 -1.81 3.85
N ASN A 46 9.54 -2.61 3.35
CA ASN A 46 9.89 -3.91 3.94
C ASN A 46 10.68 -3.83 5.26
N LYS A 47 11.24 -2.65 5.60
CA LYS A 47 12.23 -2.42 6.67
C LYS A 47 11.88 -2.99 8.06
N ASN A 48 10.60 -3.21 8.38
CA ASN A 48 10.13 -3.66 9.69
C ASN A 48 9.14 -4.84 9.61
N ILE A 49 9.13 -5.59 8.50
CA ILE A 49 8.23 -6.75 8.38
C ILE A 49 8.65 -7.82 9.40
N GLU A 50 7.70 -8.26 10.21
CA GLU A 50 7.87 -9.37 11.16
C GLU A 50 7.56 -10.70 10.49
N ALA A 51 6.42 -10.78 9.81
CA ALA A 51 5.96 -11.98 9.14
C ALA A 51 5.11 -11.65 7.92
N VAL A 52 5.21 -12.50 6.90
CA VAL A 52 4.26 -12.58 5.79
C VAL A 52 3.66 -13.97 5.81
N HIS A 53 2.34 -14.06 5.95
CA HIS A 53 1.68 -15.35 6.10
C HIS A 53 0.37 -15.44 5.34
N ARG A 54 -0.09 -16.69 5.22
CA ARG A 54 -1.35 -17.06 4.58
C ARG A 54 -1.91 -18.29 5.31
N ASP A 55 -3.07 -18.12 5.92
CA ASP A 55 -3.79 -19.16 6.62
C ASP A 55 -5.05 -19.61 5.84
N GLN A 56 -5.85 -20.49 6.47
CA GLN A 56 -7.09 -20.99 5.87
C GLN A 56 -8.16 -19.89 5.78
N ASP A 57 -8.19 -18.95 6.71
CA ASP A 57 -9.18 -17.87 6.74
C ASP A 57 -8.93 -16.90 5.57
N LEU A 58 -7.69 -16.51 5.31
CA LEU A 58 -7.29 -15.73 4.14
C LEU A 58 -7.59 -16.48 2.83
N ALA A 59 -7.38 -17.80 2.81
CA ALA A 59 -7.74 -18.62 1.64
C ALA A 59 -9.25 -18.66 1.39
N PHE A 60 -10.06 -18.66 2.45
CA PHE A 60 -11.52 -18.56 2.35
C PHE A 60 -11.95 -17.16 1.88
N THR A 61 -11.43 -16.10 2.48
CA THR A 61 -11.69 -14.71 2.08
C THR A 61 -11.35 -14.46 0.63
N GLU A 62 -10.21 -14.98 0.16
CA GLU A 62 -9.84 -14.93 -1.25
C GLU A 62 -10.91 -15.56 -2.16
N LYS A 63 -11.41 -16.75 -1.82
CA LYS A 63 -12.44 -17.43 -2.62
C LYS A 63 -13.71 -16.59 -2.71
N VAL A 64 -14.16 -16.02 -1.59
CA VAL A 64 -15.34 -15.16 -1.56
C VAL A 64 -15.15 -13.91 -2.43
N ILE A 65 -14.01 -13.24 -2.32
CA ILE A 65 -13.70 -12.05 -3.15
C ILE A 65 -13.69 -12.40 -4.65
N ARG A 66 -13.12 -13.55 -5.02
CA ARG A 66 -13.11 -14.01 -6.42
C ARG A 66 -14.51 -14.32 -6.92
N MET A 67 -15.35 -14.96 -6.11
CA MET A 67 -16.75 -15.25 -6.47
C MET A 67 -17.58 -13.97 -6.67
N LYS A 68 -17.26 -12.89 -5.96
CA LYS A 68 -17.86 -11.57 -6.17
C LYS A 68 -17.46 -10.93 -7.51
N GLY A 69 -16.50 -11.50 -8.25
CA GLY A 69 -16.02 -10.95 -9.52
C GLY A 69 -15.24 -9.63 -9.37
N LEU A 70 -14.75 -9.32 -8.17
CA LEU A 70 -14.00 -8.08 -7.94
C LEU A 70 -12.65 -8.13 -8.66
N LYS A 71 -12.29 -7.03 -9.33
CA LYS A 71 -10.98 -6.89 -9.95
C LYS A 71 -9.91 -6.89 -8.86
N THR A 72 -9.03 -7.88 -8.90
CA THR A 72 -7.90 -8.03 -7.98
C THR A 72 -6.60 -7.47 -8.54
N ASN A 73 -6.67 -6.81 -9.70
CA ASN A 73 -5.51 -6.36 -10.46
C ASN A 73 -5.36 -4.84 -10.41
N ALA A 74 -4.11 -4.37 -10.33
CA ALA A 74 -3.79 -2.99 -10.70
C ALA A 74 -3.95 -2.84 -12.22
N GLU A 75 -4.68 -1.80 -12.65
CA GLU A 75 -4.79 -1.45 -14.07
C GLU A 75 -3.50 -0.78 -14.56
N ASP A 76 -2.79 -0.08 -13.67
CA ASP A 76 -1.52 0.59 -13.95
C ASP A 76 -0.36 -0.06 -13.21
N ILE A 77 0.82 -0.02 -13.83
CA ILE A 77 2.06 -0.52 -13.25
C ILE A 77 2.67 0.59 -12.39
N ILE A 78 2.53 0.49 -11.07
CA ILE A 78 3.15 1.41 -10.12
C ILE A 78 4.63 1.02 -9.97
N PRO A 79 5.60 1.92 -10.22
CA PRO A 79 7.02 1.60 -10.14
C PRO A 79 7.51 1.53 -8.68
N ILE A 80 7.34 0.38 -8.03
CA ILE A 80 7.73 0.13 -6.63
C ILE A 80 9.24 -0.14 -6.44
N ARG A 81 10.06 0.79 -6.94
CA ARG A 81 11.52 0.71 -6.93
C ARG A 81 12.11 1.46 -5.75
N ASP A 82 11.79 2.74 -5.68
CA ASP A 82 12.30 3.68 -4.69
C ASP A 82 11.21 4.71 -4.36
N LEU A 83 11.40 5.47 -3.28
CA LEU A 83 10.42 6.44 -2.81
C LEU A 83 10.12 7.51 -3.86
N ALA A 84 11.13 8.00 -4.58
CA ALA A 84 10.96 9.07 -5.57
C ALA A 84 10.13 8.59 -6.76
N SER A 85 10.45 7.42 -7.31
CA SER A 85 9.68 6.78 -8.38
C SER A 85 8.21 6.58 -7.98
N ILE A 86 7.96 6.11 -6.76
CA ILE A 86 6.61 5.87 -6.24
C ILE A 86 5.84 7.19 -6.10
N VAL A 87 6.43 8.17 -5.41
CA VAL A 87 5.77 9.45 -5.12
C VAL A 87 5.50 10.22 -6.41
N ASN A 88 6.48 10.33 -7.33
CA ASN A 88 6.30 11.00 -8.61
C ASN A 88 5.17 10.35 -9.42
N PHE A 89 5.12 9.01 -9.51
CA PHE A 89 4.03 8.32 -10.20
C PHE A 89 2.65 8.64 -9.61
N ILE A 90 2.53 8.63 -8.28
CA ILE A 90 1.26 8.93 -7.59
C ILE A 90 0.87 10.39 -7.82
N THR A 91 1.82 11.32 -7.71
CA THR A 91 1.60 12.75 -7.93
C THR A 91 1.16 13.02 -9.36
N ASP A 92 1.87 12.52 -10.36
CA ASP A 92 1.55 12.76 -11.78
C ASP A 92 0.15 12.28 -12.14
N LYS A 93 -0.29 11.19 -11.50
CA LYS A 93 -1.56 10.54 -11.79
C LYS A 93 -2.74 11.09 -10.98
N TYR A 94 -2.55 11.40 -9.71
CA TYR A 94 -3.64 11.73 -8.77
C TYR A 94 -3.57 13.18 -8.24
N GLY A 95 -2.45 13.87 -8.42
CA GLY A 95 -2.27 15.29 -8.16
C GLY A 95 -2.06 15.70 -6.70
N ILE A 96 -2.87 15.18 -5.77
CA ILE A 96 -2.85 15.57 -4.34
C ILE A 96 -2.58 14.35 -3.48
N PHE A 97 -1.73 14.50 -2.45
CA PHE A 97 -1.52 13.49 -1.42
C PHE A 97 -1.61 14.06 -0.01
N GLN A 98 -1.86 13.16 0.93
CA GLN A 98 -1.86 13.44 2.36
C GLN A 98 -0.60 12.85 2.98
N ILE A 99 0.15 13.67 3.72
CA ILE A 99 1.21 13.21 4.62
C ILE A 99 0.67 13.20 6.05
N SER A 100 0.65 12.03 6.67
CA SER A 100 0.28 11.89 8.08
C SER A 100 1.51 11.59 8.93
N LYS A 101 1.65 12.29 10.06
CA LYS A 101 2.66 11.94 11.07
C LYS A 101 2.25 10.68 11.82
N LYS A 102 3.20 10.02 12.50
CA LYS A 102 2.92 8.85 13.36
C LYS A 102 1.86 9.14 14.42
N SER A 103 1.79 10.37 14.91
CA SER A 103 0.65 10.82 15.73
C SER A 103 -0.47 11.30 14.83
N ALA A 104 -1.70 10.80 15.05
CA ALA A 104 -2.90 11.22 14.32
C ALA A 104 -3.35 12.66 14.64
N LYS A 105 -2.47 13.50 15.19
CA LYS A 105 -2.76 14.88 15.61
C LYS A 105 -2.66 15.88 14.46
N SER A 106 -1.98 15.52 13.37
CA SER A 106 -1.78 16.40 12.23
C SER A 106 -1.57 15.60 10.94
N ALA A 107 -2.19 16.08 9.87
CA ALA A 107 -1.93 15.65 8.51
C ALA A 107 -1.75 16.90 7.64
N TYR A 108 -0.93 16.78 6.60
CA TYR A 108 -0.67 17.82 5.61
C TYR A 108 -1.23 17.34 4.28
N LEU A 109 -2.03 18.16 3.61
CA LEU A 109 -2.61 17.85 2.31
C LEU A 109 -2.01 18.81 1.30
N GLY A 110 -1.50 18.31 0.19
CA GLY A 110 -0.84 19.18 -0.77
C GLY A 110 -0.42 18.51 -2.06
N LYS A 111 0.19 19.30 -2.93
CA LYS A 111 0.81 18.84 -4.17
C LYS A 111 2.32 18.75 -4.01
N LEU A 112 2.94 17.79 -4.69
CA LEU A 112 4.40 17.67 -4.71
C LEU A 112 4.92 18.83 -5.55
N LEU A 113 5.87 19.59 -5.00
CA LEU A 113 6.66 20.53 -5.78
C LEU A 113 8.01 19.90 -6.13
N GLU A 114 8.67 19.28 -5.15
CA GLU A 114 10.00 18.69 -5.31
C GLU A 114 10.24 17.56 -4.31
N LEU A 115 11.00 16.55 -4.72
CA LEU A 115 11.50 15.49 -3.86
C LEU A 115 12.98 15.22 -4.19
N THR A 116 13.83 15.42 -3.19
CA THR A 116 15.26 15.07 -3.22
C THR A 116 15.54 13.94 -2.23
N ASP A 117 16.80 13.52 -2.13
CA ASP A 117 17.21 12.52 -1.14
C ASP A 117 17.04 13.01 0.31
N GLU A 118 17.00 14.33 0.52
CA GLU A 118 16.96 14.96 1.85
C GLU A 118 15.64 15.66 2.15
N GLU A 119 14.97 16.22 1.13
CA GLU A 119 13.84 17.12 1.31
C GLU A 119 12.62 16.74 0.46
N LEU A 120 11.44 16.86 1.07
CA LEU A 120 10.14 16.76 0.41
C LEU A 120 9.44 18.11 0.53
N THR A 121 9.27 18.79 -0.60
CA THR A 121 8.63 20.11 -0.69
C THR A 121 7.22 19.97 -1.26
N ILE A 122 6.23 20.47 -0.51
CA ILE A 122 4.82 20.41 -0.89
C ILE A 122 4.18 21.79 -0.85
N ASP A 123 3.19 22.00 -1.72
CA ASP A 123 2.26 23.13 -1.68
C ASP A 123 1.04 22.71 -0.83
N PHE A 124 0.95 23.23 0.41
CA PHE A 124 0.03 22.77 1.47
C PHE A 124 -0.88 23.87 2.02
#